data_AF-A0AAW4F8W0-F1
#
_entry.id   AF-A0AAW4F8W0-F1
#
_cell.length_a   1.000
_cell.length_b   1.000
_cell.length_c   1.000
_cell.angle_alpha   90.00
_cell.angle_beta   90.00
_cell.angle_gamma   90.00
#
_symmetry.space_group_name_H-M   'P 1'
#
loop_
_entity.id
_entity.type
_entity.pdbx_description
1 polymer ?
#
loop_
_entity_poly.entity_id
_entity_poly.type
_entity_poly.pdbx_seq_one_letter_code
_entity_poly.pdbx_strand_id
1 'polypeptide(L)' 'MYMLGGMSDTSSNRITFERDSQYRITGVSHTDGIRLKLTYHASGYLKAIHRTGNGIQTQGKIIRSTLFVLNNSHFMFKI' A
#
# COMPACT_ATOMS: atom_id res chain seq x y z
N MET A 1 -19.68 1.09 9.24
CA MET A 1 -18.98 0.30 8.20
C MET A 1 -17.67 -0.20 8.80
N TYR A 2 -17.41 -1.50 8.76
CA TYR A 2 -16.15 -2.07 9.26
C TYR A 2 -15.15 -2.18 8.11
N MET A 3 -13.92 -1.72 8.35
CA MET A 3 -12.84 -1.76 7.36
C MET A 3 -11.58 -2.32 8.00
N LEU A 4 -10.82 -3.09 7.24
CA LEU A 4 -9.53 -3.60 7.69
C LEU A 4 -8.53 -2.45 7.82
N GLY A 5 -8.19 -2.08 9.06
CA GLY A 5 -7.21 -1.03 9.37
C GLY A 5 -5.75 -1.51 9.28
N GLY A 6 -5.52 -2.81 9.38
CA GLY A 6 -4.20 -3.41 9.28
C GLY A 6 -4.25 -4.91 9.51
N MET A 7 -3.12 -5.55 9.27
CA MET A 7 -2.92 -6.98 9.49
C MET A 7 -1.53 -7.20 10.09
N SER A 8 -1.41 -8.17 10.98
CA SER A 8 -0.13 -8.58 11.55
C SER A 8 0.11 -10.06 11.28
N ASP A 9 1.38 -10.45 11.14
CA ASP A 9 1.78 -11.86 11.13
C ASP A 9 2.11 -12.38 12.54
N THR A 10 2.51 -13.65 12.65
CA THR A 10 2.90 -14.29 13.91
C THR A 10 4.21 -13.75 14.49
N SER A 11 5.02 -13.08 13.67
CA SER A 11 6.26 -12.41 14.08
C SER A 11 6.03 -10.95 14.48
N SER A 12 4.76 -10.52 14.60
CA SER A 12 4.37 -9.15 14.90
C SER A 12 4.77 -8.12 13.83
N ASN A 13 5.14 -8.55 12.62
CA ASN A 13 5.24 -7.61 11.52
C ASN A 13 3.84 -7.11 11.19
N ARG A 14 3.72 -5.81 10.95
CA ARG A 14 2.40 -5.19 10.80
C ARG A 14 2.32 -4.32 9.58
N ILE A 15 1.29 -4.56 8.78
CA ILE A 15 0.85 -3.69 7.71
C ILE A 15 -0.30 -2.82 8.22
N THR A 16 -0.25 -1.53 7.93
CA THR A 16 -1.28 -0.54 8.29
C THR A 16 -1.80 0.16 7.06
N PHE A 17 -3.10 0.44 7.02
CA PHE A 17 -3.77 1.05 5.89
C PHE A 17 -4.36 2.41 6.26
N GLU A 18 -3.94 3.44 5.55
CA GLU A 18 -4.48 4.81 5.65
C GLU A 18 -5.49 5.02 4.52
N ARG A 19 -6.58 5.74 4.80
CA ARG A 19 -7.65 6.00 3.84
C ARG A 19 -8.07 7.46 3.82
N ASP A 20 -8.62 7.90 2.69
CA ASP A 20 -9.29 9.20 2.57
C ASP A 20 -10.76 9.16 3.03
N SER A 21 -11.45 10.30 2.92
CA SER A 21 -12.88 10.44 3.24
C SER A 21 -13.80 9.65 2.31
N GLN A 22 -13.30 9.18 1.16
CA GLN A 22 -14.00 8.29 0.25
C GLN A 22 -13.65 6.81 0.51
N TYR A 23 -12.95 6.52 1.61
CA TYR A 23 -12.51 5.20 2.03
C TYR A 23 -11.52 4.51 1.08
N ARG A 24 -10.88 5.27 0.18
CA ARG A 24 -9.82 4.75 -0.70
C ARG A 24 -8.50 4.69 0.04
N ILE A 25 -7.70 3.66 -0.19
CA ILE A 25 -6.38 3.51 0.45
C ILE A 25 -5.42 4.56 -0.12
N THR A 26 -4.96 5.48 0.72
CA THR A 26 -3.99 6.52 0.35
C THR A 26 -2.59 6.22 0.87
N GLY A 27 -2.47 5.35 1.87
CA GLY A 27 -1.21 4.98 2.48
C GLY A 27 -1.17 3.51 2.90
N VAL A 28 0.00 2.91 2.75
CA VAL A 28 0.31 1.58 3.32
C VAL A 28 1.65 1.68 4.02
N SER A 29 1.73 1.29 5.30
CA SER A 29 2.99 1.24 6.04
C SER A 29 3.26 -0.15 6.59
N HIS A 30 4.54 -0.49 6.69
CA HIS A 30 5.02 -1.74 7.28
C HIS A 30 6.00 -1.48 8.43
N THR A 31 6.16 -2.46 9.31
CA THR A 31 7.03 -2.38 10.50
C THR A 31 8.51 -2.24 10.16
N ASP A 32 8.94 -2.65 8.97
CA ASP A 32 10.31 -2.45 8.47
C ASP A 32 10.57 -1.02 7.94
N GLY A 33 9.61 -0.10 8.09
CA GLY A 33 9.75 1.29 7.69
C GLY A 33 9.40 1.60 6.23
N ILE A 34 9.00 0.60 5.44
CA ILE A 34 8.47 0.85 4.09
C ILE A 34 7.12 1.58 4.21
N ARG A 35 6.94 2.63 3.40
CA ARG A 35 5.67 3.31 3.19
C ARG A 35 5.36 3.45 1.71
N LEU A 36 4.09 3.25 1.36
CA LEU A 36 3.53 3.52 0.06
C LEU A 36 2.55 4.69 0.19
N LYS A 37 2.61 5.64 -0.74
CA LYS A 37 1.63 6.71 -0.90
C LYS A 37 0.94 6.56 -2.24
N LEU A 38 -0.36 6.32 -2.19
CA LEU A 38 -1.22 6.15 -3.36
C LEU A 38 -1.89 7.48 -3.68
N THR A 39 -1.87 7.87 -4.95
CA THR A 39 -2.56 9.08 -5.43
C THR A 39 -3.56 8.69 -6.50
N TYR A 40 -4.68 9.39 -6.55
CA TYR A 40 -5.78 9.09 -7.47
C TYR A 40 -6.03 10.29 -8.39
N HIS A 41 -6.51 10.00 -9.59
CA HIS A 41 -7.13 10.99 -10.46
C HIS A 41 -8.50 11.40 -9.92
N ALA A 42 -9.01 12.54 -10.38
CA ALA A 42 -10.37 12.98 -10.08
C ALA A 42 -11.44 11.96 -10.53
N SER A 43 -11.14 11.18 -11.58
CA SER A 43 -11.98 10.07 -12.05
C SER A 43 -12.01 8.86 -11.11
N GLY A 44 -11.24 8.86 -10.02
CA GLY A 44 -11.18 7.78 -9.04
C GLY A 44 -10.16 6.69 -9.37
N TYR A 45 -9.54 6.70 -10.54
CA TYR A 45 -8.49 5.75 -10.91
C TYR A 45 -7.15 6.07 -10.24
N LEU A 46 -6.37 5.04 -9.91
CA LEU A 46 -5.05 5.18 -9.33
C LEU A 46 -4.09 5.86 -10.33
N LYS A 47 -3.49 6.97 -9.90
CA LYS A 47 -2.55 7.77 -10.69
C LYS A 47 -1.10 7.31 -10.52
N ALA A 48 -0.68 7.15 -9.28
CA ALA A 48 0.71 6.80 -8.95
C ALA A 48 0.81 6.17 -7.56
N ILE A 49 1.87 5.37 -7.39
CA ILE A 49 2.31 4.84 -6.10
C ILE A 49 3.74 5.34 -5.86
N HIS A 50 3.94 6.08 -4.79
CA HIS A 50 5.26 6.49 -4.33
C HIS A 50 5.69 5.57 -3.20
N ARG A 51 6.81 4.86 -3.37
CA ARG A 51 7.41 4.06 -2.31
C ARG A 51 8.55 4.84 -1.67
N THR A 52 8.52 4.90 -0.34
CA THR A 52 9.60 5.43 0.48
C THR A 52 10.02 4.37 1.50
N GLY A 53 11.30 4.19 1.71
CA GLY A 53 11.85 3.30 2.74
C GLY A 53 13.36 3.28 2.67
N ASN A 54 14.02 3.11 3.82
CA ASN A 54 15.48 2.98 3.94
C ASN A 54 16.29 4.04 3.14
N GLY A 55 15.80 5.28 3.08
CA GLY A 55 16.49 6.40 2.41
C GLY A 55 16.36 6.47 0.88
N ILE A 56 15.67 5.52 0.21
CA ILE A 56 15.50 5.53 -1.25
C ILE A 56 14.03 5.84 -1.62
N GLN A 57 13.85 6.89 -2.41
CA GLN A 57 12.57 7.23 -3.04
C GLN A 57 12.53 6.60 -4.43
N THR A 58 11.72 5.55 -4.61
CA THR A 58 11.54 4.92 -5.92
C THR A 58 10.14 5.26 -6.44
N GLN A 59 10.07 6.03 -7.54
CA GLN A 59 8.82 6.22 -8.28
C GLN A 59 8.50 4.93 -9.05
N GLY A 60 7.57 4.13 -8.54
CA GLY A 60 7.03 2.98 -9.25
C GLY A 60 6.08 3.46 -10.35
N LYS A 61 6.58 3.65 -11.57
CA LYS A 61 5.73 3.85 -12.75
C LYS A 61 4.94 2.55 -12.97
N ILE A 62 3.61 2.63 -12.89
CA ILE A 62 2.72 1.47 -13.06
C ILE A 62 2.92 0.93 -14.49
N ILE A 63 3.58 -0.22 -14.61
CA ILE A 63 3.55 -1.04 -15.82
C ILE A 63 2.25 -1.84 -15.73
N ARG A 64 1.30 -1.52 -16.62
CA ARG A 64 0.04 -2.20 -16.94
C ARG A 64 -0.43 -3.28 -15.94
N SER A 65 -1.39 -2.88 -15.10
CA SER A 65 -2.55 -3.67 -14.67
C SER A 65 -2.41 -5.20 -14.79
N THR A 66 -1.91 -5.86 -13.74
CA THR A 66 -2.19 -7.28 -13.37
C THR A 66 -1.47 -7.74 -12.08
N LEU A 67 -0.48 -7.01 -11.56
CA LEU A 67 0.35 -7.51 -10.44
C LEU A 67 -0.02 -7.03 -9.02
N PHE A 68 -1.21 -6.45 -8.82
CA PHE A 68 -1.72 -6.13 -7.48
C PHE A 68 -3.13 -6.68 -7.30
N VAL A 69 -3.22 -8.01 -7.23
CA VAL A 69 -4.40 -8.68 -6.70
C VAL A 69 -4.36 -8.50 -5.18
N LEU A 70 -5.19 -7.59 -4.66
CA LEU A 70 -5.58 -7.52 -3.24
C LEU A 70 -6.46 -8.74 -2.93
N ASN A 71 -5.90 -9.94 -2.94
CA ASN A 71 -6.60 -11.14 -2.47
C ASN A 71 -5.72 -11.83 -1.43
N ASN A 72 -6.10 -11.61 -0.18
CA ASN A 72 -5.99 -12.44 1.03
C ASN A 72 -4.80 -13.41 1.26
N SER A 73 -3.71 -13.41 0.50
CA SER A 73 -2.68 -14.44 0.72
C SER A 73 -1.24 -13.98 0.61
N HIS A 74 -0.82 -13.04 -0.24
CA HIS A 74 0.61 -12.73 -0.32
C HIS A 74 0.89 -11.24 -0.49
N PHE A 75 0.94 -10.53 0.65
CA PHE A 75 1.75 -9.33 0.77
C PHE A 75 3.10 -9.77 1.34
N MET A 76 4.07 -10.10 0.48
CA MET A 76 5.42 -10.45 0.91
C MET A 76 6.41 -9.40 0.40
N PHE A 77 7.07 -8.69 1.32
CA PHE A 77 8.34 -8.05 1.02
C PHE A 77 9.41 -9.13 1.03
N LYS A 78 9.99 -9.41 -0.13
CA LYS A 78 11.17 -10.27 -0.22
C LYS A 78 12.39 -9.40 0.07
N ILE A 79 13.12 -9.76 1.13
CA ILE A 79 14.47 -9.25 1.44
C ILE A 79 15.47 -9.64 0.35
#